data_AF-A0A2M6WNY3-F1
#
_entry.id   AF-A0A2M6WNY3-F1
#
_cell.length_a   1.000
_cell.length_b   1.000
_cell.length_c   1.000
_cell.angle_alpha   90.00
_cell.angle_beta   90.00
_cell.angle_gamma   90.00
#
_symmetry.space_group_name_H-M   'P 1'
#
loop_
_entity.id
_entity.type
_entity.pdbx_description
1 polymer ?
#
loop_
_entity_poly.entity_id
_entity_poly.type
_entity_poly.pdbx_seq_one_letter_code
_entity_poly.pdbx_strand_id
1 'polypeptide(L)'
;MNREKKKSLLGEIGKIHATYEHDVPVKKLNLPLEPGAVIRVFCQGCGTTFGLNEEDARGLYELLAYKTLGEKPKTFLGHYFETGVCPFCNGEQNNVRIKPIPSEED
;
A
#
# COMPACT_ATOMS: atom_id res chain seq x y z
N MET A 1 -22.07 -20.34 -32.35
CA MET A 1 -20.80 -20.21 -31.61
C MET A 1 -21.06 -19.32 -30.39
N ASN A 2 -21.60 -19.89 -29.30
CA ASN A 2 -21.96 -19.13 -28.10
C ASN A 2 -20.98 -19.46 -26.98
N ARG A 3 -19.94 -18.64 -26.85
CA ARG A 3 -18.95 -18.75 -25.76
C ARG A 3 -19.56 -18.21 -24.45
N GLU A 4 -20.01 -19.16 -23.64
CA GLU A 4 -19.60 -19.31 -22.24
C GLU A 4 -19.74 -18.08 -21.32
N LYS A 5 -20.98 -17.79 -20.91
CA LYS A 5 -21.27 -17.23 -19.58
C LYS A 5 -21.19 -18.34 -18.53
N LYS A 6 -20.00 -18.78 -18.17
CA LYS A 6 -19.80 -19.56 -16.92
C LYS A 6 -19.42 -18.59 -15.82
N LYS A 7 -20.45 -18.13 -15.12
CA LYS A 7 -20.36 -17.49 -13.81
C LYS A 7 -19.51 -18.38 -12.90
N SER A 8 -18.35 -17.88 -12.45
CA SER A 8 -17.63 -18.44 -11.32
C SER A 8 -18.51 -18.29 -10.07
N LEU A 9 -19.13 -19.39 -9.66
CA LEU A 9 -20.00 -19.53 -8.47
C LEU A 9 -19.21 -19.76 -7.17
N LEU A 10 -17.88 -19.67 -7.23
CA LEU A 10 -16.97 -19.75 -6.08
C LEU A 10 -16.03 -18.54 -6.09
N GLY A 11 -16.65 -17.34 -6.08
CA GLY A 11 -16.04 -16.03 -5.86
C GLY A 11 -14.54 -15.98 -6.05
N GLU A 12 -14.08 -15.94 -7.30
CA GLU A 12 -12.79 -15.34 -7.58
C GLU A 12 -12.89 -13.95 -6.95
N ILE A 13 -12.18 -13.72 -5.85
CA ILE A 13 -12.04 -12.38 -5.28
C ILE A 13 -11.21 -11.65 -6.34
N GLY A 14 -11.92 -11.13 -7.34
CA GLY A 14 -11.34 -10.36 -8.41
C GLY A 14 -10.60 -9.23 -7.74
N LYS A 15 -9.28 -9.15 -8.00
CA LYS A 15 -8.47 -8.04 -7.51
C LYS A 15 -9.17 -6.74 -7.89
N ILE A 16 -9.20 -5.80 -6.95
CA ILE A 16 -9.80 -4.48 -7.15
C ILE A 16 -9.13 -3.83 -8.37
N HIS A 17 -9.91 -3.20 -9.24
CA HIS A 17 -9.33 -2.47 -10.35
C HIS A 17 -8.56 -1.25 -9.84
N ALA A 18 -7.29 -1.12 -10.22
CA ALA A 18 -6.50 0.05 -9.83
C ALA A 18 -6.84 1.26 -10.72
N THR A 19 -7.33 2.34 -10.11
CA THR A 19 -7.65 3.62 -10.79
C THR A 19 -6.51 4.62 -10.74
N TYR A 20 -5.62 4.53 -9.75
CA TYR A 20 -4.51 5.48 -9.52
C TYR A 20 -4.92 6.90 -9.16
N GLU A 21 -6.20 7.10 -8.84
CA GLU A 21 -6.80 8.42 -8.58
C GLU A 21 -7.07 8.64 -7.09
N HIS A 22 -6.48 7.84 -6.21
CA HIS A 22 -6.76 7.90 -4.79
C HIS A 22 -5.81 8.84 -4.04
N ASP A 23 -6.41 9.84 -3.39
CA ASP A 23 -5.72 10.72 -2.46
C ASP A 23 -5.32 10.01 -1.16
N VAL A 24 -4.22 10.49 -0.57
CA VAL A 24 -3.68 9.97 0.67
C VAL A 24 -4.66 10.24 1.82
N PRO A 25 -5.17 9.20 2.51
CA PRO A 25 -6.15 9.38 3.56
C PRO A 25 -5.46 9.77 4.88
N VAL A 26 -5.09 11.04 5.03
CA VAL A 26 -4.36 11.59 6.19
C VAL A 26 -4.94 11.14 7.53
N LYS A 27 -6.27 11.19 7.67
CA LYS A 27 -6.98 10.71 8.88
C LYS A 27 -6.69 9.25 9.18
N LYS A 28 -6.69 8.37 8.15
CA LYS A 28 -6.39 6.95 8.33
C LYS A 28 -4.91 6.71 8.63
N LEU A 29 -4.02 7.58 8.15
CA LEU A 29 -2.59 7.49 8.45
C LEU A 29 -2.28 7.83 9.92
N ASN A 30 -3.01 8.79 10.49
CA ASN A 30 -2.86 9.24 11.88
C ASN A 30 -3.55 8.33 12.91
N LEU A 31 -4.37 7.36 12.48
CA LEU A 31 -4.95 6.38 13.40
C LEU A 31 -3.84 5.55 14.10
N PRO A 32 -4.09 5.01 15.30
CA PRO A 32 -3.18 4.09 15.95
C PRO A 32 -2.97 2.84 15.10
N LEU A 33 -1.72 2.38 15.01
CA LEU A 33 -1.34 1.16 14.29
C LEU A 33 -2.00 -0.06 14.93
N GLU A 34 -2.32 -1.05 14.11
CA GLU A 34 -2.79 -2.35 14.57
C GLU A 34 -1.68 -3.08 15.35
N PRO A 35 -2.01 -3.97 16.31
CA PRO A 35 -1.01 -4.71 17.07
C PRO A 35 -0.02 -5.45 16.15
N GLY A 36 1.27 -5.20 16.36
CA GLY A 36 2.34 -5.80 15.55
C GLY A 36 2.67 -5.05 14.26
N ALA A 37 1.89 -4.05 13.86
CA ALA A 37 2.25 -3.16 12.76
C ALA A 37 3.19 -2.03 13.25
N VAL A 38 4.22 -1.72 12.46
CA VAL A 38 5.19 -0.64 12.73
C VAL A 38 5.08 0.52 11.74
N ILE A 39 4.39 0.31 10.62
CA ILE A 39 4.20 1.31 9.56
C ILE A 39 2.90 1.07 8.81
N ARG A 40 2.31 2.14 8.26
CA ARG A 40 1.16 2.03 7.33
C ARG A 40 1.64 2.02 5.88
N VAL A 41 0.89 1.31 5.06
CA VAL A 41 0.99 1.35 3.60
C VAL A 41 -0.32 1.91 3.05
N PHE A 42 -0.22 2.84 2.12
CA PHE A 42 -1.32 3.36 1.32
C PHE A 42 -1.10 3.01 -0.15
N CYS A 43 -2.11 2.39 -0.77
CA CYS A 43 -2.12 2.07 -2.19
C CYS A 43 -2.85 3.15 -2.98
N GLN A 44 -2.14 3.91 -3.82
CA GLN A 44 -2.73 4.87 -4.76
C GLN A 44 -3.57 4.18 -5.82
N GLY A 45 -3.25 2.92 -6.16
CA GLY A 45 -3.99 2.15 -7.15
C GLY A 45 -5.45 1.93 -6.76
N CYS A 46 -5.73 1.46 -5.54
CA CYS A 46 -7.08 1.10 -5.11
C CYS A 46 -7.57 1.79 -3.82
N GLY A 47 -6.78 2.72 -3.28
CA GLY A 47 -7.11 3.49 -2.07
C GLY A 47 -7.01 2.71 -0.76
N THR A 48 -6.56 1.46 -0.79
CA THR A 48 -6.45 0.61 0.40
C THR A 48 -5.33 1.10 1.32
N THR A 49 -5.60 1.09 2.62
CA THR A 49 -4.60 1.35 3.67
C THR A 49 -4.49 0.13 4.56
N PHE A 50 -3.28 -0.32 4.87
CA PHE A 50 -3.03 -1.49 5.73
C PHE A 50 -1.73 -1.32 6.52
N GLY A 51 -1.60 -2.02 7.66
CA GLY A 51 -0.38 -2.03 8.45
C GLY A 51 0.61 -3.11 7.97
N LEU A 52 1.91 -2.84 8.12
CA LEU A 52 2.97 -3.84 7.99
C LEU A 52 3.71 -4.01 9.30
N ASN A 53 4.11 -5.23 9.61
CA ASN A 53 5.04 -5.52 10.70
C ASN A 53 6.48 -5.12 10.32
N GLU A 54 7.41 -5.25 11.26
CA GLU A 54 8.81 -4.86 11.06
C GLU A 54 9.51 -5.66 9.95
N GLU A 55 9.25 -6.96 9.85
CA GLU A 55 9.85 -7.84 8.85
C GLU A 55 9.40 -7.47 7.44
N ASP A 56 8.08 -7.34 7.24
CA ASP A 56 7.49 -6.94 5.95
C ASP A 56 7.87 -5.52 5.56
N ALA A 57 7.88 -4.58 6.52
CA ALA A 57 8.31 -3.20 6.29
C ALA A 57 9.78 -3.15 5.84
N ARG A 58 10.63 -3.96 6.46
CA ARG A 58 12.03 -4.08 6.09
C ARG A 58 12.19 -4.70 4.70
N GLY A 59 11.48 -5.79 4.39
CA GLY A 59 11.52 -6.43 3.08
C GLY A 59 11.08 -5.46 1.97
N LEU A 60 10.00 -4.71 2.20
CA LEU A 60 9.54 -3.68 1.27
C LEU A 60 10.56 -2.55 1.12
N TYR A 61 11.19 -2.12 2.22
CA TYR A 61 12.26 -1.14 2.18
C TYR A 61 13.49 -1.64 1.39
N GLU A 62 13.91 -2.90 1.57
CA GLU A 62 15.06 -3.47 0.86
C GLU A 62 14.80 -3.56 -0.66
N LEU A 63 13.57 -3.89 -1.06
CA LEU A 63 13.13 -3.81 -2.47
C LEU A 63 13.19 -2.38 -3.02
N LEU A 64 12.98 -1.37 -2.16
CA LEU A 64 13.02 0.04 -2.52
C LEU A 64 14.41 0.66 -2.49
N ALA A 65 15.26 0.26 -1.55
CA ALA A 65 16.62 0.76 -1.41
C ALA A 65 17.47 0.44 -2.65
N TYR A 66 17.13 -0.65 -3.36
CA TYR A 66 17.71 -0.94 -4.66
C TYR A 66 17.31 0.07 -5.75
N LYS A 67 16.15 0.73 -5.61
CA LYS A 67 15.61 1.72 -6.56
C LYS A 67 15.78 3.18 -6.13
N THR A 68 16.00 3.42 -4.85
CA THR A 68 15.99 4.75 -4.24
C THR A 68 17.27 4.89 -3.44
N LEU A 69 18.14 5.81 -3.85
CA LEU A 69 19.38 6.21 -3.16
C LEU A 69 19.11 6.93 -1.82
N GLY A 70 18.00 6.61 -1.15
CA GLY A 70 17.59 7.22 0.11
C GLY A 70 18.20 6.49 1.29
N GLU A 71 18.63 7.25 2.28
CA GLU A 71 19.09 6.72 3.55
C GLU A 71 17.98 5.93 4.24
N LYS A 72 18.33 4.75 4.76
CA LYS A 72 17.42 3.93 5.56
C LYS A 72 16.99 4.72 6.79
N PRO A 73 15.68 4.98 6.99
CA PRO A 73 15.26 5.65 8.20
C PRO A 73 15.60 4.76 9.39
N LYS A 74 16.15 5.36 10.44
CA LYS A 74 16.48 4.64 11.68
C LYS A 74 15.23 4.07 12.38
N THR A 75 14.06 4.64 12.09
CA THR A 75 12.76 4.20 12.60
C THR A 75 11.68 4.45 11.54
N PHE A 76 10.68 3.56 11.49
CA PHE A 76 9.49 3.73 10.65
C PHE A 76 8.40 4.60 11.31
N LEU A 77 8.61 4.99 12.58
CA LEU A 77 7.67 5.83 13.31
C LEU A 77 7.47 7.18 12.60
N GLY A 78 6.23 7.63 12.49
CA GLY A 78 5.88 8.90 11.83
C GLY A 78 6.00 8.88 10.30
N HIS A 79 6.20 7.71 9.69
CA HIS A 79 6.26 7.54 8.24
C HIS A 79 5.18 6.57 7.75
N TYR A 80 4.90 6.63 6.45
CA TYR A 80 4.07 5.64 5.76
C TYR A 80 4.68 5.31 4.40
N PHE A 81 4.35 4.13 3.89
CA PHE A 81 4.65 3.75 2.52
C PHE A 81 3.49 4.13 1.60
N GLU A 82 3.78 4.82 0.51
CA GLU A 82 2.87 5.07 -0.59
C GLU A 82 3.25 4.15 -1.75
N THR A 83 2.34 3.29 -2.19
CA THR A 83 2.56 2.36 -3.30
C THR A 83 1.55 2.58 -4.42
N GLY A 84 1.95 2.40 -5.68
CA GLY A 84 1.01 2.38 -6.81
C GLY A 84 0.18 1.11 -6.87
N VAL A 85 0.69 -0.01 -6.35
CA VAL A 85 0.01 -1.33 -6.39
C VAL A 85 0.11 -2.03 -5.04
N CYS A 86 -0.91 -2.81 -4.70
CA CYS A 86 -0.92 -3.67 -3.52
C CYS A 86 -1.45 -5.07 -3.88
N PRO A 87 -1.30 -6.06 -2.98
CA PRO A 87 -1.79 -7.43 -3.23
C PRO A 87 -3.29 -7.50 -3.56
N PHE A 88 -4.06 -6.50 -3.14
CA PHE A 88 -5.52 -6.43 -3.30
C PHE A 88 -5.98 -5.89 -4.66
N CYS A 89 -5.10 -5.27 -5.46
CA CYS A 89 -5.47 -4.68 -6.75
C CYS A 89 -4.69 -5.25 -7.93
N ASN A 90 -5.24 -5.06 -9.14
CA ASN A 90 -4.63 -5.50 -10.39
C ASN A 90 -3.73 -4.44 -11.04
N GLY A 91 -3.16 -3.53 -10.23
CA GLY A 91 -2.28 -2.49 -10.72
C GLY A 91 -0.95 -3.03 -11.29
N GLU A 92 -0.31 -2.23 -12.13
CA GLU A 92 0.95 -2.56 -12.81
C GLU A 92 2.09 -1.60 -12.42
N GLN A 93 1.79 -0.46 -11.78
CA GLN A 93 2.81 0.47 -11.32
C GLN A 93 3.53 -0.04 -10.06
N ASN A 94 4.80 -0.39 -10.22
CA ASN A 94 5.71 -0.78 -9.15
C ASN A 94 6.54 0.42 -8.63
N ASN A 95 5.86 1.48 -8.23
CA ASN A 95 6.42 2.57 -7.44
C ASN A 95 6.02 2.37 -5.98
N VAL A 96 7.01 2.41 -5.09
CA VAL A 96 6.76 2.60 -3.66
C VAL A 96 7.62 3.78 -3.22
N ARG A 97 7.13 4.54 -2.26
CA ARG A 97 7.82 5.71 -1.69
C ARG A 97 7.59 5.68 -0.18
N ILE A 98 8.60 6.04 0.57
CA ILE A 98 8.42 6.34 1.99
C ILE A 98 8.21 7.85 2.13
N LYS A 99 7.18 8.24 2.89
CA LYS A 99 6.83 9.64 3.13
C LYS A 99 6.56 9.85 4.62
N PRO A 100 6.84 11.05 5.17
CA PRO A 100 6.38 11.40 6.50
C PRO A 100 4.85 11.42 6.52
N ILE A 101 4.25 11.00 7.64
CA ILE A 101 2.81 11.17 7.86
C ILE A 101 2.54 12.68 7.99
N PRO A 102 1.68 13.26 7.15
CA PRO A 102 1.31 14.66 7.30
C PRO A 102 0.59 14.86 8.64
N SER A 103 1.03 15.85 9.41
CA SER A 103 0.33 16.33 10.60
C SER A 103 -1.07 16.81 10.20
N GLU A 104 -2.09 16.60 11.04
CA GLU A 104 -3.46 17.13 10.82
C GLU A 104 -3.57 18.67 10.94
N GLU A 105 -2.46 19.39 10.79
CA GLU A 105 -2.40 20.84 10.83
C GLU A 105 -2.13 21.39 9.42
N ASP A 106 -3.19 21.47 8.60
CA ASP A 106 -3.48 22.55 7.63
C ASP A 106 -4.94 22.46 7.15
#